data_AF-M6VHT7-F1
#
_entry.id   AF-M6VHT7-F1
#
_cell.length_a   1.000
_cell.length_b   1.000
_cell.length_c   1.000
_cell.angle_alpha   90.00
_cell.angle_beta   90.00
_cell.angle_gamma   90.00
#
_symmetry.space_group_name_H-M   'P 1'
#
loop_
_entity.id
_entity.type
_entity.pdbx_description
1 polymer ?
#
loop_
_entity_poly.entity_id
_entity_poly.type
_entity_poly.pdbx_seq_one_letter_code
_entity_poly.pdbx_strand_id
1 'polypeptide(L)'
;MSTGNVTTYHQDGGINFNDVKPDRVGSKVGTAETGDANRVYVINNTPQAKDVFGRGELVDALEQFFEEFDESKGQKPVPVLCVRPFNDLVGRVSTPTKVGGGEAALPITSGTPTGSRVVVLKITKAGACSNAEYRKSVDGGVNFSTPLIIPSSGSAISLDVGVSATFTNASTPTNTFQLGDTFTFIITGPTASNASRLAAIEVLKREYGSYWIHVLGPASRAFAMSCNVILEEMEIEHHLPSFIILEARSKNKSETIPQYFQYIQDEFEPFASPKGRVMIAVGEARYIKGGVNASGGYSAVKSAGDSIGTWRNFATMATAKIAAVPVNVSIGYVRDMRSLTFSEIRYWDEGYRNYIDLLHDMGLMVLKQYDDYDGIFIARDKIKAGSDSDFKELPERRRADKMHRILYRESLQFLNMDTEVDSGSGGLDYLKAYIDSKISAEMEAPGRKEISGHEIVLDPNKTFNTDRILKAKCKMYVSNRTKAIEWETSFATPK
;
A
#
# COMPACT_ATOMS: atom_id res chain seq x y z
N MET A 1 56.73 -13.95 -3.43
CA MET A 1 55.61 -13.09 -2.95
C MET A 1 54.33 -13.69 -3.50
N SER A 2 53.46 -14.21 -2.64
CA SER A 2 52.16 -14.73 -3.09
C SER A 2 51.31 -13.57 -3.59
N THR A 3 50.82 -13.67 -4.83
CA THR A 3 49.80 -12.76 -5.35
C THR A 3 48.56 -12.89 -4.47
N GLY A 4 48.20 -11.80 -3.78
CA GLY A 4 47.01 -11.77 -2.94
C GLY A 4 45.77 -12.07 -3.76
N ASN A 5 44.90 -12.94 -3.25
CA ASN A 5 43.62 -13.22 -3.87
C ASN A 5 42.82 -11.92 -3.99
N VAL A 6 42.49 -11.55 -5.23
CA VAL A 6 41.54 -10.47 -5.51
C VAL A 6 40.15 -11.09 -5.54
N THR A 7 39.34 -10.81 -4.52
CA THR A 7 37.92 -11.15 -4.52
C THR A 7 37.17 -9.96 -5.12
N THR A 8 36.72 -10.06 -6.36
CA THR A 8 35.82 -9.07 -6.95
C THR A 8 34.39 -9.36 -6.51
N TYR A 9 33.79 -8.45 -5.74
CA TYR A 9 32.34 -8.43 -5.57
C TYR A 9 31.72 -7.86 -6.84
N HIS A 10 31.12 -8.71 -7.66
CA HIS A 10 30.19 -8.27 -8.68
C HIS A 10 28.88 -7.96 -7.97
N GLN A 11 28.64 -6.68 -7.69
CA GLN A 11 27.33 -6.22 -7.26
C GLN A 11 26.45 -6.20 -8.52
N ASP A 12 25.58 -7.20 -8.64
CA ASP A 12 24.56 -7.24 -9.67
C ASP A 12 23.66 -6.01 -9.54
N GLY A 13 23.56 -5.23 -10.62
CA GLY A 13 22.77 -4.00 -10.68
C GLY A 13 21.26 -4.25 -10.68
N GLY A 14 20.78 -5.49 -10.52
CA GLY A 14 19.36 -5.77 -10.65
C GLY A 14 18.97 -7.19 -10.30
N ILE A 15 18.76 -7.40 -9.00
CA ILE A 15 17.66 -8.21 -8.44
C ILE A 15 17.71 -9.73 -8.61
N ASN A 16 17.66 -10.39 -7.46
CA ASN A 16 17.38 -11.81 -7.27
C ASN A 16 15.89 -12.15 -7.58
N PHE A 17 15.37 -11.73 -8.75
CA PHE A 17 14.00 -12.02 -9.21
C PHE A 17 13.87 -13.40 -9.86
N ASN A 18 14.97 -14.15 -10.01
CA ASN A 18 14.98 -15.46 -10.67
C ASN A 18 14.02 -16.49 -10.02
N ASP A 19 13.69 -16.33 -8.73
CA ASP A 19 12.77 -17.21 -8.00
C ASP A 19 11.39 -16.58 -7.71
N VAL A 20 11.16 -15.31 -8.08
CA VAL A 20 9.91 -14.61 -7.77
C VAL A 20 8.95 -14.76 -8.93
N LYS A 21 7.79 -15.36 -8.68
CA LYS A 21 6.69 -15.37 -9.66
C LYS A 21 6.31 -13.93 -10.01
N PRO A 22 6.43 -13.50 -11.28
CA PRO A 22 6.14 -12.13 -11.68
C PRO A 22 4.78 -11.66 -11.16
N ASP A 23 3.75 -12.50 -11.25
CA ASP A 23 2.36 -12.24 -10.84
C ASP A 23 2.15 -11.70 -9.39
N ARG A 24 3.19 -11.76 -8.55
CA ARG A 24 3.18 -11.35 -7.14
C ARG A 24 3.86 -10.02 -6.88
N VAL A 25 4.70 -9.54 -7.80
CA VAL A 25 5.47 -8.30 -7.66
C VAL A 25 4.55 -7.10 -7.79
N GLY A 26 4.71 -6.13 -6.90
CA GLY A 26 4.05 -4.84 -7.01
C GLY A 26 4.75 -3.77 -6.20
N SER A 27 4.08 -2.63 -6.06
CA SER A 27 4.69 -1.40 -5.59
C SER A 27 3.95 -0.75 -4.43
N LYS A 28 4.69 -0.03 -3.58
CA LYS A 28 4.14 0.89 -2.59
C LYS A 28 4.66 2.30 -2.85
N VAL A 29 3.72 3.25 -2.92
CA VAL A 29 3.99 4.68 -3.02
C VAL A 29 3.55 5.35 -1.73
N GLY A 30 4.45 6.00 -1.01
CA GLY A 30 4.10 6.63 0.26
C GLY A 30 5.20 7.48 0.86
N THR A 31 4.84 8.31 1.83
CA THR A 31 5.77 9.25 2.46
C THR A 31 6.76 8.55 3.39
N ALA A 32 7.97 9.08 3.44
CA ALA A 32 9.05 8.64 4.32
C ALA A 32 9.88 9.84 4.79
N GLU A 33 10.78 9.64 5.76
CA GLU A 33 11.71 10.66 6.26
C GLU A 33 12.94 10.81 5.37
N THR A 34 13.51 9.70 4.88
CA THR A 34 14.70 9.68 4.00
C THR A 34 14.40 8.97 2.67
N GLY A 35 15.43 8.74 1.84
CA GLY A 35 15.32 8.20 0.49
C GLY A 35 15.05 9.27 -0.57
N ASP A 36 15.74 9.16 -1.72
CA ASP A 36 15.55 10.06 -2.85
C ASP A 36 14.09 10.03 -3.33
N ALA A 37 13.49 11.20 -3.50
CA ALA A 37 12.15 11.32 -4.06
C ALA A 37 12.11 10.82 -5.50
N ASN A 38 10.99 10.20 -5.89
CA ASN A 38 10.72 9.73 -7.25
C ASN A 38 11.78 8.76 -7.79
N ARG A 39 12.44 8.01 -6.90
CA ARG A 39 13.35 6.92 -7.22
C ARG A 39 12.74 5.61 -6.76
N VAL A 40 12.88 4.57 -7.59
CA VAL A 40 12.43 3.22 -7.23
C VAL A 40 13.50 2.50 -6.44
N TYR A 41 13.09 1.90 -5.32
CA TYR A 41 13.89 1.03 -4.49
C TYR A 41 13.26 -0.35 -4.43
N VAL A 42 14.07 -1.40 -4.47
CA VAL A 42 13.61 -2.77 -4.25
C VAL A 42 13.83 -3.14 -2.79
N ILE A 43 12.75 -3.33 -2.05
CA ILE A 43 12.78 -3.63 -0.61
C ILE A 43 12.39 -5.08 -0.38
N ASN A 44 13.25 -5.81 0.33
CA ASN A 44 13.09 -7.25 0.60
C ASN A 44 12.61 -7.54 2.03
N ASN A 45 12.81 -6.60 2.96
CA ASN A 45 12.49 -6.80 4.37
C ASN A 45 12.42 -5.45 5.13
N THR A 46 11.89 -5.51 6.36
CA THR A 46 11.71 -4.35 7.24
C THR A 46 13.01 -3.64 7.62
N PRO A 47 14.12 -4.33 7.98
CA PRO A 47 15.40 -3.64 8.23
C PRO A 47 15.86 -2.80 7.04
N GLN A 48 15.85 -3.35 5.83
CA GLN A 48 16.22 -2.62 4.62
C GLN A 48 15.30 -1.41 4.40
N ALA A 49 14.00 -1.53 4.65
CA ALA A 49 13.07 -0.41 4.57
C ALA A 49 13.48 0.74 5.51
N LYS A 50 13.87 0.43 6.74
CA LYS A 50 14.31 1.40 7.75
C LYS A 50 15.64 2.06 7.36
N ASP A 51 16.58 1.31 6.79
CA ASP A 51 17.86 1.85 6.36
C ASP A 51 17.71 2.85 5.20
N VAL A 52 16.82 2.55 4.24
CA VAL A 52 16.60 3.39 3.05
C VAL A 52 15.70 4.60 3.35
N PHE A 53 14.60 4.39 4.07
CA PHE A 53 13.52 5.38 4.22
C PHE A 53 13.41 5.96 5.64
N GLY A 54 14.19 5.44 6.61
CA GLY A 54 14.18 5.89 7.99
C GLY A 54 12.89 5.48 8.69
N ARG A 55 11.97 6.44 8.86
CA ARG A 55 10.63 6.23 9.42
C ARG A 55 9.59 6.86 8.51
N GLY A 56 8.32 6.54 8.75
CA GLY A 56 7.19 7.12 8.04
C GLY A 56 6.21 6.06 7.58
N GLU A 57 5.15 6.53 6.94
CA GLU A 57 4.04 5.70 6.49
C GLU A 57 4.47 4.56 5.55
N LEU A 58 5.44 4.83 4.66
CA LEU A 58 5.98 3.82 3.75
C LEU A 58 6.68 2.68 4.52
N VAL A 59 7.49 3.01 5.53
CA VAL A 59 8.20 2.02 6.37
C VAL A 59 7.20 1.22 7.20
N ASP A 60 6.22 1.91 7.78
CA ASP A 60 5.17 1.33 8.60
C ASP A 60 4.31 0.33 7.81
N ALA A 61 4.01 0.64 6.55
CA ALA A 61 3.26 -0.24 5.64
C ALA A 61 4.09 -1.43 5.15
N LEU A 62 5.39 -1.24 4.94
CA LEU A 62 6.30 -2.34 4.59
C LEU A 62 6.46 -3.31 5.76
N GLU A 63 6.57 -2.80 6.98
CA GLU A 63 6.63 -3.62 8.19
C GLU A 63 5.40 -4.53 8.29
N GLN A 64 4.19 -3.96 8.18
CA GLN A 64 2.97 -4.76 8.18
C GLN A 64 2.89 -5.73 6.99
N PHE A 65 3.28 -5.30 5.79
CA PHE A 65 3.24 -6.14 4.59
C PHE A 65 4.04 -7.43 4.79
N PHE A 66 5.27 -7.32 5.31
CA PHE A 66 6.14 -8.48 5.54
C PHE A 66 5.67 -9.40 6.68
N GLU A 67 4.85 -8.88 7.62
CA GLU A 67 4.28 -9.65 8.74
C GLU A 67 3.00 -10.44 8.37
N GLU A 68 2.44 -10.24 7.17
CA GLU A 68 1.15 -10.82 6.76
C GLU A 68 1.23 -12.18 6.04
N PHE A 69 2.44 -12.73 5.85
CA PHE A 69 2.68 -13.99 5.15
C PHE A 69 2.68 -15.19 6.11
N ASP A 70 1.84 -16.18 5.82
CA ASP A 70 1.71 -17.41 6.60
C ASP A 70 2.60 -18.53 6.04
N GLU A 71 3.77 -18.74 6.65
CA GLU A 71 4.73 -19.77 6.22
C GLU A 71 4.14 -21.19 6.26
N SER A 72 3.21 -21.46 7.18
CA SER A 72 2.57 -22.78 7.31
C SER A 72 1.71 -23.13 6.08
N LYS A 73 1.28 -22.12 5.32
CA LYS A 73 0.56 -22.24 4.05
C LYS A 73 1.49 -22.13 2.83
N GLY A 74 2.80 -22.15 3.03
CA GLY A 74 3.80 -21.96 1.98
C GLY A 74 3.84 -20.54 1.41
N GLN A 75 3.28 -19.56 2.12
CA GLN A 75 3.38 -18.16 1.74
C GLN A 75 4.75 -17.63 2.16
N LYS A 76 5.38 -16.85 1.29
CA LYS A 76 6.68 -16.23 1.55
C LYS A 76 6.62 -14.77 1.14
N PRO A 77 7.18 -13.86 1.95
CA PRO A 77 7.40 -12.48 1.55
C PRO A 77 8.06 -12.38 0.17
N VAL A 78 7.59 -11.43 -0.63
CA VAL A 78 8.18 -11.10 -1.94
C VAL A 78 8.75 -9.68 -1.90
N PRO A 79 9.78 -9.37 -2.70
CA PRO A 79 10.29 -8.01 -2.81
C PRO A 79 9.19 -7.04 -3.29
N VAL A 80 9.23 -5.81 -2.78
CA VAL A 80 8.29 -4.74 -3.11
C VAL A 80 9.04 -3.56 -3.68
N LEU A 81 8.58 -3.05 -4.82
CA LEU A 81 9.08 -1.81 -5.39
C LEU A 81 8.53 -0.63 -4.56
N CYS A 82 9.39 0.27 -4.13
CA CYS A 82 9.02 1.34 -3.23
C CYS A 82 9.41 2.67 -3.83
N VAL A 83 8.46 3.60 -3.89
CA VAL A 83 8.70 4.96 -4.37
C VAL A 83 8.23 5.94 -3.32
N ARG A 84 9.15 6.81 -2.89
CA ARG A 84 8.82 7.93 -2.04
C ARG A 84 8.48 9.14 -2.93
N PRO A 85 7.32 9.79 -2.76
CA PRO A 85 7.06 11.06 -3.44
C PRO A 85 7.92 12.19 -2.87
N PHE A 86 7.97 13.30 -3.60
CA PHE A 86 8.51 14.54 -3.04
C PHE A 86 7.54 15.07 -1.97
N ASN A 87 8.03 15.31 -0.75
CA ASN A 87 7.19 15.81 0.34
C ASN A 87 7.14 17.35 0.26
N ASP A 88 6.32 17.87 -0.66
CA ASP A 88 6.14 19.29 -0.95
C ASP A 88 5.25 20.05 0.06
N LEU A 89 4.53 19.34 0.94
CA LEU A 89 3.72 19.95 1.98
C LEU A 89 4.50 19.98 3.30
N VAL A 90 4.68 21.18 3.83
CA VAL A 90 5.43 21.39 5.08
C VAL A 90 4.74 20.73 6.28
N GLY A 91 5.55 20.17 7.17
CA GLY A 91 5.07 19.61 8.44
C GLY A 91 4.59 20.70 9.41
N ARG A 92 3.91 20.27 10.48
CA ARG A 92 3.36 21.16 11.50
C ARG A 92 3.50 20.60 12.90
N VAL A 93 3.50 21.47 13.89
CA VAL A 93 3.45 21.12 15.31
C VAL A 93 2.08 21.55 15.83
N SER A 94 1.33 20.61 16.39
CA SER A 94 0.05 20.94 17.03
C SER A 94 0.29 21.70 18.33
N THR A 95 -0.71 22.45 18.80
CA THR A 95 -0.64 23.08 20.12
C THR A 95 -0.34 22.01 21.18
N PRO A 96 0.72 22.17 22.00
CA PRO A 96 1.07 21.19 23.01
C PRO A 96 -0.02 21.08 24.06
N THR A 97 -0.15 19.91 24.68
CA THR A 97 -1.04 19.70 25.82
C THR A 97 -0.23 19.51 27.09
N LYS A 98 -0.81 19.93 28.22
CA LYS A 98 -0.22 19.78 29.55
C LYS A 98 -1.16 18.97 30.44
N VAL A 99 -0.61 18.05 31.21
CA VAL A 99 -1.26 17.37 32.33
C VAL A 99 -0.39 17.53 33.57
N GLY A 100 -0.97 17.93 34.69
CA GLY A 100 -0.25 18.15 35.95
C GLY A 100 -0.55 19.50 36.60
N GLY A 101 0.03 19.73 37.78
CA GLY A 101 -0.29 20.83 38.68
C GLY A 101 0.68 22.01 38.67
N GLY A 102 1.81 21.92 37.95
CA GLY A 102 2.77 23.02 37.87
C GLY A 102 2.19 24.27 37.23
N GLU A 103 2.86 25.41 37.40
CA GLU A 103 2.40 26.72 36.93
C GLU A 103 2.97 27.10 35.55
N ALA A 104 3.85 26.30 34.96
CA ALA A 104 4.41 26.54 33.63
C ALA A 104 3.30 26.68 32.58
N ALA A 105 3.36 27.78 31.82
CA ALA A 105 2.53 27.96 30.63
C ALA A 105 2.87 26.90 29.56
N LEU A 106 2.00 26.78 28.56
CA LEU A 106 2.33 25.97 27.38
C LEU A 106 3.56 26.57 26.69
N PRO A 107 4.55 25.73 26.34
CA PRO A 107 5.79 26.21 25.73
C PRO A 107 5.54 26.73 24.32
N ILE A 108 6.37 27.69 23.89
CA ILE A 108 6.39 28.16 22.50
C ILE A 108 7.19 27.14 21.68
N THR A 109 6.60 26.66 20.59
CA THR A 109 7.25 25.74 19.65
C THR A 109 7.85 26.49 18.46
N SER A 110 8.98 26.00 17.95
CA SER A 110 9.64 26.56 16.75
C SER A 110 10.34 25.49 15.93
N GLY A 111 10.68 25.82 14.68
CA GLY A 111 11.34 24.92 13.73
C GLY A 111 10.40 24.37 12.67
N THR A 112 10.98 23.66 11.70
CA THR A 112 10.25 23.02 10.60
C THR A 112 10.38 21.51 10.76
N PRO A 113 9.27 20.77 10.98
CA PRO A 113 9.33 19.33 11.15
C PRO A 113 9.95 18.63 9.93
N THR A 114 10.90 17.73 10.19
CA THR A 114 11.49 16.84 9.16
C THR A 114 10.92 15.43 9.21
N GLY A 115 10.06 15.14 10.19
CA GLY A 115 9.46 13.82 10.43
C GLY A 115 8.32 13.91 11.46
N SER A 116 7.63 12.80 11.67
CA SER A 116 6.46 12.74 12.58
C SER A 116 6.84 12.13 13.92
N ARG A 117 6.47 12.76 15.04
CA ARG A 117 6.73 12.26 16.40
C ARG A 117 5.58 12.61 17.34
N VAL A 118 5.37 11.77 18.36
CA VAL A 118 4.63 12.15 19.56
C VAL A 118 5.65 12.27 20.68
N VAL A 119 6.00 13.51 21.01
CA VAL A 119 7.05 13.80 22.00
C VAL A 119 6.38 14.04 23.33
N VAL A 120 6.86 13.36 24.37
CA VAL A 120 6.36 13.50 25.73
C VAL A 120 7.52 13.92 26.64
N LEU A 121 7.42 15.09 27.24
CA LEU A 121 8.33 15.55 28.28
C LEU A 121 7.67 15.30 29.62
N LYS A 122 8.21 14.38 30.40
CA LYS A 122 7.73 14.05 31.75
C LYS A 122 8.67 14.61 32.80
N ILE A 123 8.18 15.51 33.64
CA ILE A 123 8.96 16.12 34.72
C ILE A 123 9.23 15.08 35.81
N THR A 124 10.51 14.87 36.13
CA THR A 124 11.00 13.94 37.14
C THR A 124 11.58 14.62 38.38
N LYS A 125 11.73 15.95 38.33
CA LYS A 125 12.10 16.78 39.49
C LYS A 125 11.46 18.16 39.35
N ALA A 126 10.73 18.58 40.38
CA ALA A 126 10.05 19.86 40.41
C ALA A 126 11.03 21.04 40.53
N GLY A 127 10.58 22.24 40.17
CA GLY A 127 11.32 23.48 40.34
C GLY A 127 11.20 24.43 39.15
N ALA A 128 12.10 25.42 39.14
CA ALA A 128 12.26 26.37 38.04
C ALA A 128 13.09 25.77 36.89
N CYS A 129 13.11 26.48 35.76
CA CYS A 129 14.14 26.32 34.73
C CYS A 129 15.56 26.31 35.35
N SER A 130 16.50 25.59 34.73
CA SER A 130 17.85 25.27 35.26
C SER A 130 17.91 24.39 36.51
N ASN A 131 16.79 24.04 37.15
CA ASN A 131 16.75 23.19 38.35
C ASN A 131 15.85 21.96 38.20
N ALA A 132 14.71 22.11 37.54
CA ALA A 132 13.79 21.02 37.23
C ALA A 132 14.42 20.03 36.25
N GLU A 133 14.02 18.77 36.34
CA GLU A 133 14.49 17.70 35.45
C GLU A 133 13.30 17.05 34.75
N TYR A 134 13.53 16.60 33.52
CA TYR A 134 12.55 15.89 32.70
C TYR A 134 13.18 14.66 32.04
N ARG A 135 12.33 13.72 31.64
CA ARG A 135 12.69 12.70 30.66
C ARG A 135 11.92 12.95 29.37
N LYS A 136 12.57 12.70 28.23
CA LYS A 136 11.97 12.83 26.90
C LYS A 136 11.64 11.46 26.33
N SER A 137 10.43 11.30 25.84
CA SER A 137 10.03 10.24 24.91
C SER A 137 9.74 10.85 23.55
N VAL A 138 10.04 10.12 22.47
CA VAL A 138 9.72 10.50 21.08
C VAL A 138 8.73 9.53 20.42
N ASP A 139 8.22 8.58 21.20
CA ASP A 139 7.34 7.48 20.80
C ASP A 139 6.05 7.43 21.64
N GLY A 140 5.56 8.60 22.05
CA GLY A 140 4.27 8.71 22.73
C GLY A 140 4.27 8.28 24.20
N GLY A 141 5.44 8.20 24.83
CA GLY A 141 5.60 7.83 26.24
C GLY A 141 5.95 6.36 26.47
N VAL A 142 6.34 5.61 25.44
CA VAL A 142 6.73 4.20 25.58
C VAL A 142 8.15 4.10 26.13
N ASN A 143 9.11 4.79 25.49
CA ASN A 143 10.50 4.80 25.93
C ASN A 143 10.93 6.22 26.32
N PHE A 144 11.56 6.35 27.48
CA PHE A 144 12.04 7.62 28.02
C PHE A 144 13.57 7.65 28.09
N SER A 145 14.15 8.80 27.76
CA SER A 145 15.57 9.09 27.97
C SER A 145 15.96 9.03 29.45
N THR A 146 17.27 9.09 29.71
CA THR A 146 17.77 9.47 31.04
C THR A 146 17.28 10.88 31.42
N PRO A 147 17.19 11.21 32.73
CA PRO A 147 16.86 12.55 33.17
C PRO A 147 17.77 13.62 32.56
N LEU A 148 17.17 14.73 32.16
CA LEU A 148 17.80 15.92 31.60
C LEU A 148 17.31 17.14 32.39
N ILE A 149 18.16 18.15 32.57
CA ILE A 149 17.77 19.40 33.23
C ILE A 149 17.01 20.28 32.24
N ILE A 150 15.89 20.86 32.67
CA ILE A 150 15.21 21.91 31.91
C ILE A 150 16.19 23.08 31.74
N PRO A 151 16.52 23.52 30.51
CA PRO A 151 17.43 24.64 30.27
C PRO A 151 17.00 25.93 30.96
N SER A 152 17.85 26.96 30.92
CA SER A 152 17.49 28.30 31.39
C SER A 152 16.20 28.81 30.76
N SER A 153 15.44 29.61 31.50
CA SER A 153 14.18 30.20 31.02
C SER A 153 14.40 30.92 29.68
N GLY A 154 13.56 30.64 28.70
CA GLY A 154 13.70 31.18 27.34
C GLY A 154 14.65 30.39 26.42
N SER A 155 15.30 29.35 26.92
CA SER A 155 16.20 28.50 26.12
C SER A 155 15.46 27.30 25.52
N ALA A 156 15.87 26.92 24.30
CA ALA A 156 15.20 25.89 23.53
C ALA A 156 15.56 24.47 23.99
N ILE A 157 14.57 23.59 24.01
CA ILE A 157 14.70 22.14 24.16
C ILE A 157 14.45 21.50 22.79
N SER A 158 15.39 20.69 22.30
CA SER A 158 15.17 19.90 21.08
C SER A 158 14.14 18.79 21.33
N LEU A 159 13.03 18.85 20.59
CA LEU A 159 11.96 17.86 20.64
C LEU A 159 12.21 16.65 19.73
N ASP A 160 13.23 16.70 18.86
CA ASP A 160 13.48 15.81 17.71
C ASP A 160 12.93 16.39 16.38
N VAL A 161 13.33 15.79 15.25
CA VAL A 161 12.83 16.06 13.89
C VAL A 161 12.78 17.56 13.51
N GLY A 162 13.81 18.31 13.90
CA GLY A 162 13.94 19.74 13.56
C GLY A 162 13.04 20.69 14.35
N VAL A 163 12.36 20.20 15.40
CA VAL A 163 11.46 20.99 16.24
C VAL A 163 12.06 21.24 17.62
N SER A 164 11.80 22.41 18.19
CA SER A 164 12.13 22.75 19.56
C SER A 164 10.97 23.38 20.32
N ALA A 165 11.06 23.34 21.65
CA ALA A 165 10.14 24.00 22.58
C ALA A 165 10.89 24.87 23.57
N THR A 166 10.35 26.03 23.88
CA THR A 166 10.91 26.99 24.84
C THR A 166 9.93 27.21 25.98
N PHE A 167 10.40 26.99 27.20
CA PHE A 167 9.67 27.27 28.43
C PHE A 167 10.15 28.56 29.08
N THR A 168 9.25 29.23 29.77
CA THR A 168 9.55 30.35 30.66
C THR A 168 9.13 30.01 32.09
N ASN A 169 9.85 30.54 33.07
CA ASN A 169 9.44 30.39 34.47
C ASN A 169 8.06 31.04 34.70
N ALA A 170 7.26 30.40 35.56
CA ALA A 170 6.05 31.01 36.08
C ALA A 170 6.38 32.19 37.02
N SER A 171 5.35 32.95 37.42
CA SER A 171 5.50 34.03 38.40
C SER A 171 6.09 33.55 39.73
N THR A 172 5.79 32.30 40.13
CA THR A 172 6.44 31.61 41.25
C THR A 172 7.44 30.59 40.70
N PRO A 173 8.75 30.90 40.60
CA PRO A 173 9.69 30.04 39.87
C PRO A 173 9.76 28.61 40.40
N THR A 174 9.67 28.40 41.71
CA THR A 174 9.71 27.07 42.35
C THR A 174 8.52 26.18 41.97
N ASN A 175 7.39 26.77 41.57
CA ASN A 175 6.19 26.05 41.17
C ASN A 175 6.06 25.90 39.65
N THR A 176 7.03 26.39 38.87
CA THR A 176 7.00 26.34 37.40
C THR A 176 6.72 24.91 36.92
N PHE A 177 7.52 23.94 37.37
CA PHE A 177 7.31 22.52 37.08
C PHE A 177 7.07 21.74 38.35
N GLN A 178 6.09 20.84 38.34
CA GLN A 178 5.85 19.87 39.41
C GLN A 178 6.18 18.45 38.97
N LEU A 179 6.52 17.60 39.94
CA LEU A 179 6.82 16.19 39.68
C LEU A 179 5.60 15.51 39.02
N GLY A 180 5.83 14.84 37.90
CA GLY A 180 4.77 14.15 37.16
C GLY A 180 4.05 15.01 36.12
N ASP A 181 4.31 16.32 36.07
CA ASP A 181 3.86 17.16 34.96
C ASP A 181 4.30 16.55 33.63
N THR A 182 3.40 16.54 32.66
CA THR A 182 3.63 15.98 31.34
C THR A 182 3.23 16.98 30.27
N PHE A 183 4.13 17.24 29.33
CA PHE A 183 3.90 18.05 28.14
C PHE A 183 3.98 17.18 26.90
N THR A 184 2.90 17.14 26.12
CA THR A 184 2.81 16.31 24.92
C THR A 184 2.77 17.18 23.68
N PHE A 185 3.62 16.86 22.72
CA PHE A 185 3.73 17.53 21.42
C PHE A 185 3.42 16.53 20.32
N ILE A 186 2.41 16.86 19.50
CA ILE A 186 2.10 16.09 18.29
C ILE A 186 2.74 16.80 17.12
N ILE A 187 3.84 16.23 16.61
CA ILE A 187 4.60 16.72 15.47
C ILE A 187 4.22 15.89 14.25
N THR A 188 3.69 16.55 13.22
CA THR A 188 3.40 15.95 11.92
C THR A 188 4.52 16.36 10.96
N GLY A 189 5.21 15.38 10.40
CA GLY A 189 6.26 15.57 9.40
C GLY A 189 5.72 16.09 8.06
N PRO A 190 6.62 16.41 7.12
CA PRO A 190 6.23 16.87 5.79
C PRO A 190 5.54 15.74 5.01
N THR A 191 4.53 16.07 4.23
CA THR A 191 3.75 15.13 3.43
C THR A 191 3.80 15.49 1.94
N ALA A 192 3.20 14.66 1.10
CA ALA A 192 3.14 14.89 -0.35
C ALA A 192 1.74 15.30 -0.79
N SER A 193 1.68 16.29 -1.67
CA SER A 193 0.48 16.67 -2.41
C SER A 193 0.05 15.55 -3.37
N ASN A 194 -1.19 15.63 -3.85
CA ASN A 194 -1.66 14.70 -4.88
C ASN A 194 -0.80 14.76 -6.16
N ALA A 195 -0.28 15.93 -6.53
CA ALA A 195 0.61 16.06 -7.70
C ALA A 195 1.92 15.29 -7.49
N SER A 196 2.56 15.45 -6.33
CA SER A 196 3.79 14.73 -5.99
C SER A 196 3.57 13.22 -5.84
N ARG A 197 2.39 12.79 -5.35
CA ARG A 197 1.99 11.38 -5.32
C ARG A 197 1.82 10.79 -6.73
N LEU A 198 1.15 11.50 -7.64
CA LEU A 198 1.00 11.08 -9.03
C LEU A 198 2.36 10.97 -9.74
N ALA A 199 3.24 11.96 -9.55
CA ALA A 199 4.60 11.92 -10.09
C ALA A 199 5.43 10.72 -9.59
N ALA A 200 5.18 10.23 -8.37
CA ALA A 200 5.82 9.01 -7.89
C ALA A 200 5.25 7.74 -8.54
N ILE A 201 3.95 7.69 -8.82
CA ILE A 201 3.32 6.57 -9.54
C ILE A 201 3.85 6.51 -10.97
N GLU A 202 4.01 7.66 -11.62
CA GLU A 202 4.56 7.81 -12.98
C GLU A 202 5.93 7.16 -13.16
N VAL A 203 6.80 7.22 -12.14
CA VAL A 203 8.14 6.59 -12.20
C VAL A 203 8.05 5.08 -12.39
N LEU A 204 6.98 4.45 -11.87
CA LEU A 204 6.77 3.00 -11.98
C LEU A 204 6.48 2.55 -13.42
N LYS A 205 6.18 3.46 -14.36
CA LYS A 205 6.05 3.15 -15.79
C LYS A 205 7.35 2.59 -16.39
N ARG A 206 8.50 2.94 -15.81
CA ARG A 206 9.83 2.69 -16.37
C ARG A 206 10.54 1.46 -15.79
N GLU A 207 9.95 0.80 -14.80
CA GLU A 207 10.56 -0.33 -14.11
C GLU A 207 9.98 -1.67 -14.53
N TYR A 208 10.78 -2.72 -14.41
CA TYR A 208 10.38 -4.09 -14.76
C TYR A 208 9.31 -4.62 -13.79
N GLY A 209 8.03 -4.38 -14.10
CA GLY A 209 6.91 -5.27 -13.77
C GLY A 209 6.20 -5.08 -12.43
N SER A 210 5.74 -3.87 -12.09
CA SER A 210 4.79 -3.70 -10.97
C SER A 210 3.35 -4.02 -11.40
N TYR A 211 2.79 -5.17 -11.01
CA TYR A 211 1.42 -5.56 -11.42
C TYR A 211 0.31 -5.04 -10.51
N TRP A 212 0.66 -4.58 -9.32
CA TRP A 212 -0.24 -3.86 -8.43
C TRP A 212 0.49 -2.68 -7.82
N ILE A 213 -0.22 -1.58 -7.60
CA ILE A 213 0.33 -0.37 -6.98
C ILE A 213 -0.52 -0.05 -5.76
N HIS A 214 0.12 0.11 -4.60
CA HIS A 214 -0.52 0.57 -3.38
C HIS A 214 -0.12 2.01 -3.12
N VAL A 215 -1.08 2.93 -3.09
CA VAL A 215 -0.80 4.32 -2.74
C VAL A 215 -1.27 4.56 -1.32
N LEU A 216 -0.30 4.82 -0.45
CA LEU A 216 -0.54 5.13 0.94
C LEU A 216 -1.18 6.50 1.10
N GLY A 217 -2.06 6.60 2.09
CA GLY A 217 -2.78 7.80 2.43
C GLY A 217 -4.09 7.97 1.65
N PRO A 218 -5.00 8.83 2.16
CA PRO A 218 -6.34 8.96 1.63
C PRO A 218 -6.38 9.38 0.17
N ALA A 219 -7.27 8.78 -0.60
CA ALA A 219 -7.58 9.14 -1.97
C ALA A 219 -8.99 9.74 -2.06
N SER A 220 -9.12 10.76 -2.89
CA SER A 220 -10.41 11.26 -3.37
C SER A 220 -10.76 10.61 -4.71
N ARG A 221 -12.00 10.78 -5.16
CA ARG A 221 -12.45 10.44 -6.52
C ARG A 221 -11.56 11.09 -7.57
N ALA A 222 -11.23 12.36 -7.42
CA ALA A 222 -10.38 13.07 -8.37
C ALA A 222 -8.99 12.40 -8.49
N PHE A 223 -8.40 12.02 -7.36
CA PHE A 223 -7.12 11.29 -7.35
C PHE A 223 -7.24 9.90 -7.99
N ALA A 224 -8.32 9.17 -7.69
CA ALA A 224 -8.61 7.87 -8.29
C ALA A 224 -8.75 7.95 -9.82
N MET A 225 -9.41 8.98 -10.34
CA MET A 225 -9.52 9.26 -11.77
C MET A 225 -8.15 9.51 -12.41
N SER A 226 -7.30 10.34 -11.77
CA SER A 226 -5.94 10.58 -12.26
C SER A 226 -5.11 9.30 -12.27
N CYS A 227 -5.20 8.46 -11.24
CA CYS A 227 -4.54 7.16 -11.22
C CYS A 227 -5.03 6.25 -12.35
N ASN A 228 -6.33 6.28 -12.67
CA ASN A 228 -6.87 5.48 -13.77
C ASN A 228 -6.25 5.85 -15.12
N VAL A 229 -6.05 7.15 -15.38
CA VAL A 229 -5.36 7.63 -16.60
C VAL A 229 -3.94 7.08 -16.68
N ILE A 230 -3.20 7.13 -15.56
CA ILE A 230 -1.84 6.57 -15.49
C ILE A 230 -1.83 5.06 -15.78
N LEU A 231 -2.79 4.32 -15.24
CA LEU A 231 -2.90 2.87 -15.46
C LEU A 231 -3.28 2.53 -16.90
N GLU A 232 -4.10 3.35 -17.55
CA GLU A 232 -4.43 3.20 -18.97
C GLU A 232 -3.18 3.43 -19.84
N GLU A 233 -2.37 4.43 -19.51
CA GLU A 233 -1.09 4.67 -20.19
C GLU A 233 -0.08 3.56 -19.92
N MET A 234 0.02 3.05 -18.69
CA MET A 234 0.85 1.88 -18.35
C MET A 234 0.46 0.66 -19.20
N GLU A 235 -0.84 0.40 -19.35
CA GLU A 235 -1.34 -0.73 -20.14
C GLU A 235 -1.09 -0.54 -21.64
N ILE A 236 -1.33 0.65 -22.19
CA ILE A 236 -1.34 0.89 -23.64
C ILE A 236 0.06 1.22 -24.18
N GLU A 237 0.78 2.13 -23.52
CA GLU A 237 2.07 2.65 -24.00
C GLU A 237 3.25 1.82 -23.49
N HIS A 238 3.12 1.23 -22.30
CA HIS A 238 4.19 0.48 -21.65
C HIS A 238 3.96 -1.03 -21.60
N HIS A 239 2.83 -1.52 -22.13
CA HIS A 239 2.44 -2.94 -22.09
C HIS A 239 2.52 -3.55 -20.67
N LEU A 240 2.23 -2.72 -19.67
CA LEU A 240 2.28 -3.03 -18.24
C LEU A 240 0.86 -2.95 -17.66
N PRO A 241 0.03 -3.99 -17.85
CA PRO A 241 -1.30 -4.02 -17.25
C PRO A 241 -1.17 -4.14 -15.73
N SER A 242 -1.57 -3.09 -15.03
CA SER A 242 -1.52 -3.00 -13.57
C SER A 242 -2.84 -2.52 -13.01
N PHE A 243 -3.03 -2.69 -11.70
CA PHE A 243 -4.16 -2.11 -10.97
C PHE A 243 -3.66 -1.42 -9.70
N ILE A 244 -4.46 -0.50 -9.18
CA ILE A 244 -4.10 0.32 -8.01
C ILE A 244 -5.05 0.08 -6.85
N ILE A 245 -4.50 0.05 -5.65
CA ILE A 245 -5.21 0.00 -4.39
C ILE A 245 -5.02 1.35 -3.70
N LEU A 246 -6.12 2.03 -3.46
CA LEU A 246 -6.19 3.31 -2.78
C LEU A 246 -6.92 3.18 -1.45
N GLU A 247 -6.60 4.07 -0.52
CA GLU A 247 -7.20 4.11 0.82
C GLU A 247 -8.28 5.18 0.87
N ALA A 248 -9.48 4.85 1.35
CA ALA A 248 -10.45 5.88 1.71
C ALA A 248 -9.99 6.61 2.98
N ARG A 249 -10.40 7.89 3.12
CA ARG A 249 -10.10 8.65 4.35
C ARG A 249 -10.71 7.99 5.58
N SER A 250 -10.04 8.14 6.72
CA SER A 250 -10.62 7.78 8.01
C SER A 250 -11.77 8.71 8.38
N LYS A 251 -12.57 8.25 9.33
CA LYS A 251 -13.64 9.04 9.92
C LYS A 251 -13.07 10.25 10.68
N ASN A 252 -13.57 11.44 10.40
CA ASN A 252 -13.26 12.67 11.14
C ASN A 252 -13.83 12.60 12.58
N LYS A 253 -13.19 13.29 13.52
CA LYS A 253 -13.64 13.26 14.93
C LYS A 253 -15.05 13.83 15.11
N SER A 254 -15.44 14.82 14.30
CA SER A 254 -16.71 15.55 14.41
C SER A 254 -17.90 14.91 13.69
N GLU A 255 -17.69 13.95 12.80
CA GLU A 255 -18.79 13.32 12.07
C GLU A 255 -19.36 12.12 12.84
N THR A 256 -20.57 11.67 12.53
CA THR A 256 -21.13 10.40 13.00
C THR A 256 -20.77 9.27 12.02
N ILE A 257 -21.00 8.01 12.41
CA ILE A 257 -20.78 6.87 11.51
C ILE A 257 -21.66 6.94 10.25
N PRO A 258 -22.98 7.23 10.36
CA PRO A 258 -23.80 7.44 9.16
C PRO A 258 -23.31 8.57 8.26
N GLN A 259 -22.88 9.71 8.83
CA GLN A 259 -22.32 10.82 8.06
C GLN A 259 -21.04 10.44 7.31
N TYR A 260 -20.17 9.65 7.94
CA TYR A 260 -18.97 9.14 7.31
C TYR A 260 -19.28 8.23 6.11
N PHE A 261 -20.18 7.26 6.27
CA PHE A 261 -20.51 6.36 5.16
C PHE A 261 -21.33 7.05 4.06
N GLN A 262 -22.15 8.05 4.39
CA GLN A 262 -22.76 8.91 3.38
C GLN A 262 -21.69 9.66 2.57
N TYR A 263 -20.67 10.22 3.24
CA TYR A 263 -19.56 10.84 2.53
C TYR A 263 -18.82 9.86 1.61
N ILE A 264 -18.52 8.64 2.09
CA ILE A 264 -17.87 7.60 1.27
C ILE A 264 -18.72 7.28 0.04
N GLN A 265 -20.04 7.21 0.22
CA GLN A 265 -20.97 6.99 -0.87
C GLN A 265 -20.90 8.13 -1.91
N ASP A 266 -21.04 9.38 -1.46
CA ASP A 266 -21.05 10.56 -2.33
C ASP A 266 -19.71 10.76 -3.06
N GLU A 267 -18.60 10.40 -2.40
CA GLU A 267 -17.26 10.48 -2.96
C GLU A 267 -17.10 9.48 -4.10
N PHE A 268 -17.41 8.19 -3.87
CA PHE A 268 -17.01 7.11 -4.77
C PHE A 268 -18.12 6.50 -5.62
N GLU A 269 -19.41 6.72 -5.34
CA GLU A 269 -20.51 6.26 -6.21
C GLU A 269 -20.40 6.79 -7.63
N PRO A 270 -20.11 8.09 -7.87
CA PRO A 270 -20.06 8.63 -9.22
C PRO A 270 -18.81 8.19 -10.01
N PHE A 271 -17.95 7.36 -9.43
CA PHE A 271 -16.71 6.91 -10.03
C PHE A 271 -16.75 5.44 -10.41
N ALA A 272 -16.43 5.17 -11.67
CA ALA A 272 -16.08 3.86 -12.17
C ALA A 272 -14.77 3.95 -12.98
N SER A 273 -13.89 2.99 -12.75
CA SER A 273 -12.71 2.69 -13.56
C SER A 273 -13.15 1.91 -14.80
N PRO A 274 -13.05 2.48 -16.03
CA PRO A 274 -13.57 1.88 -17.25
C PRO A 274 -13.06 0.46 -17.51
N LYS A 275 -11.77 0.21 -17.23
CA LYS A 275 -11.11 -1.09 -17.41
C LYS A 275 -10.99 -1.93 -16.13
N GLY A 276 -11.63 -1.50 -15.03
CA GLY A 276 -11.57 -2.19 -13.75
C GLY A 276 -10.15 -2.23 -13.17
N ARG A 277 -9.51 -1.07 -13.04
CA ARG A 277 -8.10 -0.91 -12.60
C ARG A 277 -7.95 -0.29 -11.21
N VAL A 278 -9.01 0.26 -10.63
CA VAL A 278 -8.94 0.98 -9.35
C VAL A 278 -9.72 0.24 -8.27
N MET A 279 -9.07 -0.01 -7.14
CA MET A 279 -9.66 -0.56 -5.94
C MET A 279 -9.60 0.48 -4.82
N ILE A 280 -10.66 0.59 -4.03
CA ILE A 280 -10.72 1.51 -2.88
C ILE A 280 -10.99 0.69 -1.62
N ALA A 281 -10.08 0.76 -0.65
CA ALA A 281 -10.21 0.11 0.65
C ALA A 281 -10.89 1.05 1.66
N VAL A 282 -12.08 0.66 2.12
CA VAL A 282 -12.90 1.44 3.06
C VAL A 282 -12.95 0.77 4.42
N GLY A 283 -12.29 1.38 5.39
CA GLY A 283 -12.27 0.92 6.78
C GLY A 283 -10.87 0.81 7.34
N GLU A 284 -10.82 0.75 8.65
CA GLU A 284 -9.58 0.64 9.41
C GLU A 284 -9.66 -0.58 10.31
N ALA A 285 -8.51 -1.20 10.57
CA ALA A 285 -8.37 -2.23 11.57
C ALA A 285 -7.18 -1.94 12.48
N ARG A 286 -7.23 -2.51 13.68
CA ARG A 286 -6.19 -2.35 14.70
C ARG A 286 -5.02 -3.27 14.39
N TYR A 287 -3.94 -2.69 13.86
CA TYR A 287 -2.68 -3.33 13.53
C TYR A 287 -1.86 -3.60 14.78
N ILE A 288 -1.42 -4.84 14.93
CA ILE A 288 -0.56 -5.34 15.99
C ILE A 288 0.80 -5.64 15.40
N LYS A 289 1.78 -4.81 15.77
CA LYS A 289 3.17 -4.98 15.35
C LYS A 289 3.73 -6.31 15.83
N GLY A 290 4.38 -7.04 14.93
CA GLY A 290 4.89 -8.40 15.18
C GLY A 290 3.81 -9.48 15.06
N GLY A 291 2.57 -9.12 14.73
CA GLY A 291 1.46 -10.04 14.56
C GLY A 291 0.67 -10.34 15.84
N VAL A 292 -0.59 -10.73 15.65
CA VAL A 292 -1.55 -11.04 16.72
C VAL A 292 -1.05 -12.20 17.60
N ASN A 293 -0.46 -13.23 16.99
CA ASN A 293 0.04 -14.40 17.71
C ASN A 293 1.24 -14.06 18.62
N ALA A 294 2.14 -13.17 18.18
CA ALA A 294 3.26 -12.73 19.00
C ALA A 294 2.81 -11.96 20.25
N SER A 295 1.59 -11.39 20.22
CA SER A 295 0.97 -10.69 21.34
C SER A 295 0.02 -11.58 22.16
N GLY A 296 0.20 -12.90 22.13
CA GLY A 296 -0.60 -13.85 22.92
C GLY A 296 -1.90 -14.31 22.26
N GLY A 297 -2.11 -13.99 20.97
CA GLY A 297 -3.28 -14.42 20.20
C GLY A 297 -4.47 -13.47 20.28
N TYR A 298 -5.53 -13.83 19.54
CA TYR A 298 -6.66 -12.93 19.28
C TYR A 298 -7.38 -12.47 20.56
N SER A 299 -7.67 -13.38 21.49
CA SER A 299 -8.35 -13.06 22.75
C SER A 299 -7.53 -12.09 23.62
N ALA A 300 -6.22 -12.32 23.74
CA ALA A 300 -5.33 -11.47 24.54
C ALA A 300 -5.26 -10.04 23.98
N VAL A 301 -5.13 -9.92 22.65
CA VAL A 301 -5.11 -8.62 21.98
C VAL A 301 -6.44 -7.88 22.09
N LYS A 302 -7.56 -8.61 22.00
CA LYS A 302 -8.89 -8.02 22.18
C LYS A 302 -9.06 -7.49 23.60
N SER A 303 -8.66 -8.25 24.62
CA SER A 303 -8.70 -7.82 26.03
C SER A 303 -7.80 -6.62 26.32
N ALA A 304 -6.67 -6.49 25.64
CA ALA A 304 -5.78 -5.35 25.80
C ALA A 304 -6.37 -4.03 25.25
N GLY A 305 -7.33 -4.10 24.33
CA GLY A 305 -7.96 -2.91 23.72
C GLY A 305 -6.95 -1.90 23.18
N ASP A 306 -7.25 -0.60 23.28
CA ASP A 306 -6.40 0.48 22.75
C ASP A 306 -5.04 0.65 23.46
N SER A 307 -4.72 -0.18 24.46
CA SER A 307 -3.37 -0.15 25.07
C SER A 307 -2.29 -0.68 24.15
N ILE A 308 -2.66 -1.44 23.11
CA ILE A 308 -1.74 -1.98 22.10
C ILE A 308 -2.30 -1.80 20.68
N GLY A 309 -1.36 -1.66 19.75
CA GLY A 309 -1.64 -1.55 18.33
C GLY A 309 -1.99 -0.13 17.88
N THR A 310 -2.25 0.00 16.57
CA THR A 310 -2.59 1.27 15.94
C THR A 310 -3.63 1.05 14.85
N TRP A 311 -4.55 1.98 14.69
CA TRP A 311 -5.58 1.91 13.66
C TRP A 311 -5.01 2.29 12.30
N ARG A 312 -5.18 1.43 11.30
CA ARG A 312 -4.67 1.62 9.93
C ARG A 312 -5.67 1.14 8.89
N ASN A 313 -5.63 1.73 7.70
CA ASN A 313 -6.36 1.19 6.55
C ASN A 313 -5.84 -0.22 6.20
N PHE A 314 -6.73 -1.09 5.75
CA PHE A 314 -6.40 -2.48 5.46
C PHE A 314 -5.83 -2.73 4.06
N ALA A 315 -5.68 -1.70 3.22
CA ALA A 315 -5.08 -1.82 1.90
C ALA A 315 -3.67 -2.46 1.93
N THR A 316 -2.89 -2.19 2.98
CA THR A 316 -1.61 -2.85 3.20
C THR A 316 -1.76 -4.38 3.36
N MET A 317 -2.69 -4.84 4.20
CA MET A 317 -3.01 -6.27 4.32
C MET A 317 -3.51 -6.83 2.97
N ALA A 318 -4.38 -6.12 2.26
CA ALA A 318 -4.87 -6.56 0.95
C ALA A 318 -3.70 -6.83 -0.02
N THR A 319 -2.75 -5.90 -0.13
CA THR A 319 -1.58 -6.08 -0.99
C THR A 319 -0.68 -7.25 -0.59
N ALA A 320 -0.54 -7.53 0.71
CA ALA A 320 0.17 -8.71 1.18
C ALA A 320 -0.55 -10.01 0.78
N LYS A 321 -1.88 -10.06 0.92
CA LYS A 321 -2.67 -11.23 0.47
C LYS A 321 -2.62 -11.41 -1.05
N ILE A 322 -2.64 -10.32 -1.82
CA ILE A 322 -2.48 -10.34 -3.30
C ILE A 322 -1.14 -10.99 -3.67
N ALA A 323 -0.07 -10.59 -2.99
CA ALA A 323 1.28 -11.12 -3.19
C ALA A 323 1.42 -12.58 -2.72
N ALA A 324 0.63 -13.03 -1.74
CA ALA A 324 0.69 -14.39 -1.20
C ALA A 324 0.03 -15.45 -2.11
N VAL A 325 -0.93 -15.06 -2.96
CA VAL A 325 -1.80 -15.99 -3.70
C VAL A 325 -1.61 -15.95 -5.22
N PRO A 326 -1.93 -17.04 -5.95
CA PRO A 326 -2.02 -17.02 -7.41
C PRO A 326 -3.18 -16.13 -7.90
N VAL A 327 -3.17 -15.79 -9.19
CA VAL A 327 -4.09 -14.78 -9.77
C VAL A 327 -5.57 -15.16 -9.73
N ASN A 328 -5.90 -16.44 -9.58
CA ASN A 328 -7.28 -16.96 -9.57
C ASN A 328 -7.89 -17.05 -8.16
N VAL A 329 -7.12 -16.81 -7.10
CA VAL A 329 -7.60 -16.91 -5.72
C VAL A 329 -8.02 -15.54 -5.21
N SER A 330 -9.25 -15.46 -4.70
CA SER A 330 -9.73 -14.25 -4.04
C SER A 330 -9.01 -14.02 -2.72
N ILE A 331 -8.63 -12.77 -2.47
CA ILE A 331 -8.06 -12.37 -1.17
C ILE A 331 -9.13 -12.28 -0.06
N GLY A 332 -10.40 -12.47 -0.40
CA GLY A 332 -11.50 -12.67 0.55
C GLY A 332 -11.72 -14.14 0.94
N TYR A 333 -10.84 -15.07 0.53
CA TYR A 333 -11.01 -16.48 0.85
C TYR A 333 -10.81 -16.78 2.35
N VAL A 334 -11.92 -16.93 3.08
CA VAL A 334 -11.96 -17.01 4.56
C VAL A 334 -10.98 -18.03 5.15
N ARG A 335 -10.92 -19.26 4.63
CA ARG A 335 -10.08 -20.33 5.21
C ARG A 335 -8.59 -19.96 5.23
N ASP A 336 -8.12 -19.32 4.16
CA ASP A 336 -6.69 -19.16 3.92
C ASP A 336 -6.22 -17.71 4.06
N MET A 337 -7.11 -16.71 3.99
CA MET A 337 -6.81 -15.26 3.91
C MET A 337 -7.12 -14.47 5.18
N ARG A 338 -7.09 -15.11 6.35
CA ARG A 338 -7.13 -14.40 7.63
C ARG A 338 -5.95 -13.42 7.73
N SER A 339 -6.19 -12.23 8.26
CA SER A 339 -5.12 -11.33 8.70
C SER A 339 -4.28 -11.95 9.80
N LEU A 340 -2.96 -11.76 9.75
CA LEU A 340 -2.06 -12.14 10.83
C LEU A 340 -1.77 -10.96 11.77
N THR A 341 -2.00 -9.73 11.30
CA THR A 341 -1.61 -8.52 12.03
C THR A 341 -2.79 -7.69 12.55
N PHE A 342 -4.00 -7.88 12.03
CA PHE A 342 -5.19 -7.17 12.49
C PHE A 342 -6.00 -7.96 13.50
N SER A 343 -6.49 -7.25 14.53
CA SER A 343 -7.27 -7.84 15.61
C SER A 343 -8.71 -7.37 15.69
N GLU A 344 -9.04 -6.21 15.12
CA GLU A 344 -10.34 -5.58 15.31
C GLU A 344 -10.64 -4.61 14.17
N ILE A 345 -11.91 -4.54 13.74
CA ILE A 345 -12.38 -3.55 12.75
C ILE A 345 -12.91 -2.34 13.50
N ARG A 346 -12.49 -1.15 13.09
CA ARG A 346 -12.91 0.09 13.72
C ARG A 346 -14.40 0.32 13.49
N TYR A 347 -15.12 0.69 14.54
CA TYR A 347 -16.57 0.95 14.50
C TYR A 347 -17.43 -0.28 14.13
N TRP A 348 -16.90 -1.50 14.29
CA TRP A 348 -17.61 -2.74 13.94
C TRP A 348 -19.00 -2.81 14.56
N ASP A 349 -19.07 -2.68 15.89
CA ASP A 349 -20.31 -2.74 16.67
C ASP A 349 -21.07 -1.40 16.72
N GLU A 350 -20.43 -0.30 16.32
CA GLU A 350 -21.02 1.04 16.28
C GLU A 350 -21.77 1.33 14.97
N GLY A 351 -21.70 0.44 13.98
CA GLY A 351 -22.52 0.52 12.77
C GLY A 351 -21.83 0.14 11.46
N TYR A 352 -20.50 -0.09 11.44
CA TYR A 352 -19.77 -0.46 10.22
C TYR A 352 -20.42 -1.66 9.51
N ARG A 353 -20.79 -2.69 10.28
CA ARG A 353 -21.39 -3.93 9.75
C ARG A 353 -22.66 -3.72 8.94
N ASN A 354 -23.39 -2.63 9.18
CA ASN A 354 -24.65 -2.31 8.50
C ASN A 354 -24.43 -1.76 7.08
N TYR A 355 -23.21 -1.32 6.75
CA TYR A 355 -22.87 -0.71 5.46
C TYR A 355 -22.10 -1.65 4.52
N ILE A 356 -21.73 -2.86 4.97
CA ILE A 356 -20.89 -3.78 4.19
C ILE A 356 -21.51 -4.08 2.82
N ASP A 357 -22.79 -4.44 2.79
CA ASP A 357 -23.47 -4.82 1.53
C ASP A 357 -23.62 -3.61 0.60
N LEU A 358 -24.00 -2.44 1.14
CA LEU A 358 -24.06 -1.19 0.38
C LEU A 358 -22.71 -0.89 -0.28
N LEU A 359 -21.63 -0.89 0.50
CA LEU A 359 -20.29 -0.56 0.00
C LEU A 359 -19.79 -1.59 -1.03
N HIS A 360 -20.13 -2.86 -0.86
CA HIS A 360 -19.81 -3.90 -1.83
C HIS A 360 -20.53 -3.73 -3.16
N ASP A 361 -21.82 -3.38 -3.14
CA ASP A 361 -22.62 -3.16 -4.34
C ASP A 361 -22.07 -1.98 -5.14
N MET A 362 -21.49 -1.00 -4.45
CA MET A 362 -20.76 0.12 -5.05
C MET A 362 -19.38 -0.25 -5.62
N GLY A 363 -18.89 -1.48 -5.43
CA GLY A 363 -17.55 -1.90 -5.87
C GLY A 363 -16.40 -1.46 -4.96
N LEU A 364 -16.67 -1.19 -3.67
CA LEU A 364 -15.65 -0.87 -2.67
C LEU A 364 -15.19 -2.13 -1.93
N MET A 365 -13.91 -2.20 -1.56
CA MET A 365 -13.42 -3.24 -0.66
C MET A 365 -13.71 -2.84 0.79
N VAL A 366 -14.16 -3.80 1.59
CA VAL A 366 -14.44 -3.64 3.02
C VAL A 366 -13.93 -4.84 3.82
N LEU A 367 -13.79 -4.63 5.13
CA LEU A 367 -13.42 -5.67 6.07
C LEU A 367 -14.65 -6.42 6.60
N LYS A 368 -14.42 -7.64 7.08
CA LYS A 368 -15.45 -8.45 7.74
C LYS A 368 -14.86 -9.30 8.86
N GLN A 369 -15.62 -9.40 9.95
CA GLN A 369 -15.51 -10.46 10.96
C GLN A 369 -16.66 -11.45 10.74
N TYR A 370 -16.42 -12.72 11.06
CA TYR A 370 -17.42 -13.78 11.01
C TYR A 370 -17.65 -14.30 12.42
N ASP A 371 -18.92 -14.52 12.79
CA ASP A 371 -19.29 -14.87 14.18
C ASP A 371 -18.64 -16.16 14.67
N ASP A 372 -18.51 -17.16 13.79
CA ASP A 372 -17.93 -18.48 14.10
C ASP A 372 -16.45 -18.62 13.71
N TYR A 373 -15.78 -17.54 13.28
CA TYR A 373 -14.40 -17.61 12.80
C TYR A 373 -13.56 -16.40 13.23
N ASP A 374 -12.74 -16.62 14.25
CA ASP A 374 -11.86 -15.60 14.83
C ASP A 374 -10.87 -15.05 13.79
N GLY A 375 -10.96 -13.73 13.59
CA GLY A 375 -10.02 -12.98 12.78
C GLY A 375 -10.65 -11.86 11.97
N ILE A 376 -9.79 -11.13 11.28
CA ILE A 376 -10.17 -10.08 10.35
C ILE A 376 -9.95 -10.56 8.91
N PHE A 377 -10.94 -10.32 8.05
CA PHE A 377 -10.95 -10.75 6.66
C PHE A 377 -11.29 -9.58 5.74
N ILE A 378 -10.87 -9.70 4.49
CA ILE A 378 -11.47 -8.91 3.40
C ILE A 378 -12.78 -9.61 3.05
N ALA A 379 -13.85 -8.84 3.00
CA ALA A 379 -15.16 -9.43 2.76
C ALA A 379 -15.31 -9.87 1.29
N ARG A 380 -14.95 -9.00 0.34
CA ARG A 380 -14.78 -9.30 -1.10
C ARG A 380 -13.72 -8.37 -1.70
N ASP A 381 -13.00 -8.86 -2.70
CA ASP A 381 -11.97 -8.13 -3.43
C ASP A 381 -12.52 -7.35 -4.62
N LYS A 382 -13.45 -6.44 -4.31
CA LYS A 382 -14.13 -5.59 -5.28
C LYS A 382 -13.20 -4.57 -5.94
N ILE A 383 -13.43 -4.38 -7.23
CA ILE A 383 -12.85 -3.35 -8.06
C ILE A 383 -13.95 -2.34 -8.40
N LYS A 384 -13.60 -1.05 -8.47
CA LYS A 384 -14.48 0.02 -8.96
C LYS A 384 -14.69 -0.05 -10.47
N ALA A 385 -15.17 -1.18 -10.98
CA ALA A 385 -15.51 -1.32 -12.39
C ALA A 385 -16.94 -0.86 -12.68
N GLY A 386 -17.25 -0.53 -13.93
CA GLY A 386 -18.62 -0.21 -14.36
C GLY A 386 -19.61 -1.34 -14.09
N SER A 387 -20.91 -1.02 -13.99
CA SER A 387 -21.98 -1.99 -13.69
C SER A 387 -22.07 -3.13 -14.71
N ASP A 388 -21.63 -2.91 -15.94
CA ASP A 388 -21.70 -3.92 -17.00
C ASP A 388 -20.35 -4.61 -17.23
N SER A 389 -19.33 -4.28 -16.43
CA SER A 389 -18.00 -4.87 -16.53
C SER A 389 -17.95 -6.27 -15.92
N ASP A 390 -17.21 -7.15 -16.59
CA ASP A 390 -16.86 -8.46 -16.05
C ASP A 390 -15.70 -8.42 -15.04
N PHE A 391 -15.02 -7.27 -14.90
CA PHE A 391 -13.83 -7.07 -14.05
C PHE A 391 -14.16 -6.41 -12.70
N LYS A 392 -15.28 -6.79 -12.09
CA LYS A 392 -15.72 -6.26 -10.77
C LYS A 392 -14.99 -6.89 -9.58
N GLU A 393 -14.32 -8.01 -9.81
CA GLU A 393 -13.60 -8.76 -8.79
C GLU A 393 -12.14 -8.97 -9.24
N LEU A 394 -11.25 -8.96 -8.25
CA LEU A 394 -9.82 -8.96 -8.49
C LEU A 394 -9.31 -10.20 -9.25
N PRO A 395 -9.78 -11.43 -8.98
CA PRO A 395 -9.28 -12.61 -9.67
C PRO A 395 -9.52 -12.57 -11.18
N GLU A 396 -10.65 -11.99 -11.63
CA GLU A 396 -10.96 -11.78 -13.04
C GLU A 396 -9.95 -10.83 -13.68
N ARG A 397 -9.68 -9.68 -13.05
CA ARG A 397 -8.71 -8.70 -13.56
C ARG A 397 -7.30 -9.28 -13.62
N ARG A 398 -6.84 -9.95 -12.54
CA ARG A 398 -5.49 -10.53 -12.47
C ARG A 398 -5.27 -11.64 -13.50
N ARG A 399 -6.30 -12.45 -13.79
CA ARG A 399 -6.24 -13.46 -14.86
C ARG A 399 -6.13 -12.82 -16.24
N ALA A 400 -6.92 -11.81 -16.53
CA ALA A 400 -6.83 -11.08 -17.80
C ALA A 400 -5.46 -10.38 -17.96
N ASP A 401 -4.92 -9.80 -16.90
CA ASP A 401 -3.59 -9.17 -16.91
C ASP A 401 -2.46 -10.17 -17.12
N LYS A 402 -2.58 -11.37 -16.51
CA LYS A 402 -1.63 -12.44 -16.74
C LYS A 402 -1.68 -12.95 -18.18
N MET A 403 -2.88 -13.17 -18.72
CA MET A 403 -3.03 -13.59 -20.10
C MET A 403 -2.46 -12.53 -21.06
N HIS A 404 -2.74 -11.23 -20.84
CA HIS A 404 -2.12 -10.14 -21.59
C HIS A 404 -0.59 -10.21 -21.54
N ARG A 405 -0.01 -10.38 -20.34
CA ARG A 405 1.44 -10.43 -20.17
C ARG A 405 2.07 -11.59 -20.93
N ILE A 406 1.48 -12.78 -20.86
CA ILE A 406 1.95 -13.95 -21.62
C ILE A 406 1.87 -13.63 -23.11
N LEU A 407 0.73 -13.10 -23.57
CA LEU A 407 0.51 -12.74 -24.95
C LEU A 407 1.57 -11.73 -25.46
N TYR A 408 1.81 -10.65 -24.72
CA TYR A 408 2.82 -9.65 -25.06
C TYR A 408 4.23 -10.26 -25.05
N ARG A 409 4.64 -10.93 -23.97
CA ARG A 409 5.97 -11.53 -23.82
C ARG A 409 6.30 -12.50 -24.95
N GLU A 410 5.34 -13.33 -25.34
CA GLU A 410 5.54 -14.35 -26.36
C GLU A 410 5.42 -13.78 -27.78
N SER A 411 4.62 -12.73 -27.99
CA SER A 411 4.52 -12.06 -29.31
C SER A 411 5.77 -11.23 -29.65
N LEU A 412 6.50 -10.71 -28.65
CA LEU A 412 7.73 -9.91 -28.86
C LEU A 412 8.80 -10.62 -29.70
N GLN A 413 8.91 -11.94 -29.62
CA GLN A 413 9.90 -12.73 -30.38
C GLN A 413 9.64 -12.72 -31.89
N PHE A 414 8.42 -12.36 -32.27
CA PHE A 414 7.93 -12.30 -33.65
C PHE A 414 7.88 -10.86 -34.18
N LEU A 415 8.30 -9.88 -33.38
CA LEU A 415 8.37 -8.48 -33.82
C LEU A 415 9.36 -8.36 -34.98
N ASN A 416 8.95 -7.68 -36.06
CA ASN A 416 9.70 -7.52 -37.31
C ASN A 416 10.06 -8.83 -38.02
N MET A 417 9.43 -9.96 -37.69
CA MET A 417 9.59 -11.17 -38.48
C MET A 417 8.98 -10.95 -39.88
N ASP A 418 9.60 -11.52 -40.90
CA ASP A 418 9.06 -11.54 -42.25
C ASP A 418 7.97 -12.61 -42.33
N THR A 419 6.71 -12.23 -42.11
CA THR A 419 5.57 -13.14 -42.23
C THR A 419 4.95 -13.04 -43.62
N GLU A 420 4.96 -14.13 -44.39
CA GLU A 420 3.97 -14.31 -45.45
C GLU A 420 2.59 -14.51 -44.79
N VAL A 421 1.61 -13.67 -45.16
CA VAL A 421 0.29 -13.64 -44.52
C VAL A 421 -0.60 -14.84 -44.90
N ASP A 422 -0.18 -15.68 -45.86
CA ASP A 422 -1.07 -16.68 -46.51
C ASP A 422 -0.43 -18.05 -46.86
N SER A 423 0.71 -18.44 -46.29
CA SER A 423 1.41 -19.68 -46.73
C SER A 423 0.82 -21.00 -46.18
N GLY A 424 -0.29 -20.97 -45.45
CA GLY A 424 -0.96 -22.16 -44.88
C GLY A 424 -0.14 -22.95 -43.84
N SER A 425 1.10 -22.56 -43.58
CA SER A 425 2.02 -23.19 -42.62
C SER A 425 3.03 -22.21 -41.98
N GLY A 426 2.99 -20.91 -42.33
CA GLY A 426 3.79 -19.85 -41.73
C GLY A 426 3.03 -18.52 -41.69
N GLY A 427 3.26 -17.72 -40.64
CA GLY A 427 2.61 -16.42 -40.43
C GLY A 427 1.84 -16.31 -39.10
N LEU A 428 0.68 -15.65 -39.12
CA LEU A 428 -0.15 -15.35 -37.94
C LEU A 428 -0.74 -16.60 -37.24
N ASP A 429 -1.04 -17.65 -38.00
CA ASP A 429 -1.55 -18.91 -37.42
C ASP A 429 -0.50 -19.62 -36.56
N TYR A 430 0.76 -19.59 -36.99
CA TYR A 430 1.88 -20.10 -36.19
C TYR A 430 2.07 -19.28 -34.91
N LEU A 431 2.07 -17.95 -35.03
CA LEU A 431 2.15 -17.03 -33.89
C LEU A 431 1.03 -17.33 -32.88
N LYS A 432 -0.21 -17.45 -33.36
CA LYS A 432 -1.37 -17.79 -32.54
C LYS A 432 -1.19 -19.15 -31.84
N ALA A 433 -0.87 -20.20 -32.59
CA ALA A 433 -0.68 -21.54 -32.03
C ALA A 433 0.43 -21.59 -30.97
N TYR A 434 1.52 -20.84 -31.20
CA TYR A 434 2.60 -20.69 -30.23
C TYR A 434 2.13 -20.01 -28.95
N ILE A 435 1.45 -18.86 -29.04
CA ILE A 435 0.89 -18.14 -27.89
C ILE A 435 -0.11 -19.02 -27.13
N ASP A 436 -1.03 -19.69 -27.84
CA ASP A 436 -2.04 -20.56 -27.22
C ASP A 436 -1.37 -21.66 -26.38
N SER A 437 -0.29 -22.27 -26.90
CA SER A 437 0.46 -23.30 -26.18
C SER A 437 1.05 -22.79 -24.86
N LYS A 438 1.48 -21.52 -24.81
CA LYS A 438 2.07 -20.89 -23.63
C LYS A 438 1.01 -20.54 -22.59
N ILE A 439 -0.14 -20.02 -23.03
CA ILE A 439 -1.26 -19.73 -22.13
C ILE A 439 -1.80 -21.02 -21.51
N SER A 440 -1.99 -22.08 -22.31
CA SER A 440 -2.39 -23.39 -21.77
C SER A 440 -1.37 -23.93 -20.77
N ALA A 441 -0.06 -23.82 -21.06
CA ALA A 441 0.98 -24.30 -20.15
C ALA A 441 1.03 -23.52 -18.82
N GLU A 442 0.78 -22.21 -18.82
CA GLU A 442 0.92 -21.38 -17.61
C GLU A 442 -0.38 -21.17 -16.83
N MET A 443 -1.53 -21.20 -17.49
CA MET A 443 -2.83 -20.85 -16.89
C MET A 443 -3.84 -22.02 -16.87
N GLU A 444 -3.62 -23.08 -17.65
CA GLU A 444 -4.56 -24.22 -17.75
C GLU A 444 -3.99 -25.53 -17.20
N ALA A 445 -2.75 -25.51 -16.73
CA ALA A 445 -2.04 -26.69 -16.25
C ALA A 445 -2.82 -27.45 -15.15
N PRO A 446 -2.94 -28.79 -15.25
CA PRO A 446 -3.60 -29.61 -14.24
C PRO A 446 -3.05 -29.38 -12.83
N GLY A 447 -3.94 -29.29 -11.83
CA GLY A 447 -3.59 -29.06 -10.42
C GLY A 447 -3.23 -27.62 -10.06
N ARG A 448 -3.02 -26.74 -11.05
CA ARG A 448 -2.68 -25.31 -10.87
C ARG A 448 -3.51 -24.39 -11.77
N LYS A 449 -4.65 -24.89 -12.26
CA LYS A 449 -5.51 -24.24 -13.25
C LYS A 449 -6.05 -22.91 -12.75
N GLU A 450 -5.77 -21.83 -13.47
CA GLU A 450 -6.23 -20.46 -13.20
C GLU A 450 -7.47 -20.09 -14.04
N ILE A 451 -7.54 -20.60 -15.27
CA ILE A 451 -8.67 -20.48 -16.21
C ILE A 451 -9.07 -21.87 -16.71
N SER A 452 -10.33 -22.08 -17.08
CA SER A 452 -10.81 -23.38 -17.60
C SER A 452 -10.51 -23.59 -19.08
N GLY A 453 -10.26 -22.51 -19.83
CA GLY A 453 -9.96 -22.48 -21.25
C GLY A 453 -9.68 -21.04 -21.70
N HIS A 454 -9.16 -20.86 -22.91
CA HIS A 454 -8.99 -19.56 -23.56
C HIS A 454 -9.27 -19.61 -25.07
N GLU A 455 -9.52 -18.43 -25.64
CA GLU A 455 -9.62 -18.20 -27.07
C GLU A 455 -8.95 -16.86 -27.39
N ILE A 456 -8.10 -16.85 -28.42
CA ILE A 456 -7.47 -15.63 -28.96
C ILE A 456 -7.88 -15.50 -30.41
N VAL A 457 -8.30 -14.30 -30.81
CA VAL A 457 -8.50 -13.95 -32.22
C VAL A 457 -7.60 -12.77 -32.54
N LEU A 458 -6.62 -12.99 -33.42
CA LEU A 458 -5.78 -11.93 -33.96
C LEU A 458 -6.54 -11.25 -35.12
N ASP A 459 -6.59 -9.92 -35.16
CA ASP A 459 -7.32 -9.16 -36.18
C ASP A 459 -6.35 -8.54 -37.21
N PRO A 460 -5.98 -9.24 -38.30
CA PRO A 460 -5.06 -8.71 -39.30
C PRO A 460 -5.64 -7.53 -40.09
N ASN A 461 -6.95 -7.49 -40.31
CA ASN A 461 -7.59 -6.48 -41.17
C ASN A 461 -7.55 -5.07 -40.56
N LYS A 462 -7.62 -4.98 -39.22
CA LYS A 462 -7.38 -3.71 -38.50
C LYS A 462 -5.90 -3.37 -38.35
N THR A 463 -5.01 -4.32 -38.56
CA THR A 463 -3.57 -4.21 -38.25
C THR A 463 -2.77 -3.57 -39.39
N PHE A 464 -3.05 -3.95 -40.65
CA PHE A 464 -2.19 -3.57 -41.79
C PHE A 464 -2.58 -2.27 -42.51
N ASN A 465 -3.80 -1.74 -42.28
CA ASN A 465 -4.33 -0.63 -43.06
C ASN A 465 -4.15 0.77 -42.41
N THR A 466 -3.74 0.84 -41.14
CA THR A 466 -3.72 2.12 -40.40
C THR A 466 -2.49 2.27 -39.51
N ASP A 467 -2.27 1.34 -38.57
CA ASP A 467 -1.38 1.62 -37.42
C ASP A 467 -0.16 0.66 -37.32
N ARG A 468 -0.14 -0.43 -38.09
CA ARG A 468 0.82 -1.57 -37.94
C ARG A 468 0.81 -2.21 -36.55
N ILE A 469 -0.28 -2.06 -35.80
CA ILE A 469 -0.47 -2.64 -34.46
C ILE A 469 -1.35 -3.88 -34.55
N LEU A 470 -0.80 -5.04 -34.21
CA LEU A 470 -1.58 -6.26 -34.12
C LEU A 470 -2.48 -6.23 -32.88
N LYS A 471 -3.79 -6.21 -33.11
CA LYS A 471 -4.81 -6.29 -32.05
C LYS A 471 -5.23 -7.75 -31.85
N ALA A 472 -5.45 -8.14 -30.61
CA ALA A 472 -6.11 -9.40 -30.27
C ALA A 472 -7.37 -9.16 -29.46
N LYS A 473 -8.38 -9.93 -29.83
CA LYS A 473 -9.54 -10.18 -29.00
C LYS A 473 -9.27 -11.42 -28.17
N CYS A 474 -9.23 -11.25 -26.86
CA CYS A 474 -8.96 -12.31 -25.89
C CYS A 474 -10.25 -12.71 -25.19
N LYS A 475 -10.39 -14.00 -24.94
CA LYS A 475 -11.51 -14.55 -24.19
C LYS A 475 -11.02 -15.64 -23.27
N MET A 476 -11.47 -15.61 -22.03
CA MET A 476 -11.15 -16.63 -21.04
C MET A 476 -12.40 -17.25 -20.45
N TYR A 477 -12.32 -18.55 -20.21
CA TYR A 477 -13.34 -19.33 -19.54
C TYR A 477 -12.90 -19.53 -18.09
N VAL A 478 -13.82 -19.33 -17.15
CA VAL A 478 -13.54 -19.49 -15.72
C VAL A 478 -14.38 -20.65 -15.21
N SER A 479 -13.76 -21.52 -14.39
CA SER A 479 -14.47 -22.62 -13.74
C SER A 479 -15.68 -22.10 -12.97
N ASN A 480 -16.82 -22.77 -13.13
CA ASN A 480 -18.09 -22.43 -12.47
C ASN A 480 -18.71 -21.08 -12.89
N ARG A 481 -18.25 -20.47 -13.98
CA ARG A 481 -18.86 -19.28 -14.58
C ARG A 481 -19.53 -19.66 -15.92
N THR A 482 -20.78 -19.28 -16.10
CA THR A 482 -21.57 -19.60 -17.31
C THR A 482 -21.17 -18.78 -18.53
N LYS A 483 -20.70 -17.54 -18.34
CA LYS A 483 -20.26 -16.66 -19.43
C LYS A 483 -18.74 -16.50 -19.42
N ALA A 484 -18.12 -16.64 -20.58
CA ALA A 484 -16.72 -16.27 -20.77
C ALA A 484 -16.54 -14.75 -20.58
N ILE A 485 -15.33 -14.35 -20.20
CA ILE A 485 -14.93 -12.94 -20.10
C ILE A 485 -14.14 -12.60 -21.37
N GLU A 486 -14.45 -11.47 -21.97
CA GLU A 486 -13.90 -11.03 -23.25
C GLU A 486 -13.33 -9.60 -23.13
N TRP A 487 -12.17 -9.36 -23.74
CA TRP A 487 -11.54 -8.04 -23.81
C TRP A 487 -10.63 -7.92 -25.02
N GLU A 488 -10.27 -6.69 -25.38
CA GLU A 488 -9.33 -6.40 -26.46
C GLU A 488 -7.97 -5.97 -25.90
N THR A 489 -6.91 -6.29 -26.65
CA THR A 489 -5.55 -5.87 -26.32
C THR A 489 -4.64 -5.76 -27.56
N SER A 490 -3.45 -5.20 -27.42
CA SER A 490 -2.52 -4.92 -28.53
C SER A 490 -1.05 -5.12 -28.15
N PHE A 491 -0.20 -5.35 -29.15
CA PHE A 491 1.20 -5.81 -28.97
C PHE A 491 2.27 -4.87 -29.48
N ALA A 492 1.89 -3.70 -30.01
CA ALA A 492 2.83 -2.70 -30.48
C ALA A 492 2.47 -1.33 -29.91
N THR A 493 3.52 -0.56 -29.61
CA THR A 493 3.41 0.81 -29.15
C THR A 493 2.85 1.68 -30.27
N PRO A 494 1.81 2.50 -30.03
CA PRO A 494 1.46 3.59 -30.92
C PRO A 494 2.70 4.44 -31.20
N LYS A 495 2.89 4.84 -32.47
CA LYS A 495 3.97 5.76 -32.84
C LYS A 495 3.71 7.17 -32.37
#